data_AF-A0A946TIN7-F1
#
_entry.id   AF-A0A946TIN7-F1
#
_cell.length_a   1.000
_cell.length_b   1.000
_cell.length_c   1.000
_cell.angle_alpha   90.00
_cell.angle_beta   90.00
_cell.angle_gamma   90.00
#
_symmetry.space_group_name_H-M   'P 1'
#
loop_
_entity.id
_entity.type
_entity.pdbx_description
1 polymer ?
#
loop_
_entity_poly.entity_id
_entity_poly.type
_entity_poly.pdbx_seq_one_letter_code
_entity_poly.pdbx_strand_id
1 'polypeptide(L)'
;MKWGLALSGGGSWGIANGGIIEVLDSNNIKPNYISGSSMGAIIGALYALGYPPSVFTDLVNDISLWNIANFKRKTLKGGLHAGILSQNISKLLNPLIGDALIEDCKIPFVCVAGKVSNPIKWQNILLGSFTDEISETVELHVFSKQTRIVDAVMA
;
A
#
# COMPACT_ATOMS: atom_id res chain seq x y z
N MET A 1 25.45 3.68 -9.42
CA MET A 1 24.47 2.68 -9.92
C MET A 1 23.07 3.22 -9.63
N LYS A 2 22.10 3.06 -10.55
CA LYS A 2 20.70 3.44 -10.30
C LYS A 2 19.86 2.19 -10.06
N TRP A 3 19.01 2.20 -9.02
CA TRP A 3 18.14 1.07 -8.68
C TRP A 3 16.81 1.54 -8.08
N GLY A 4 15.80 0.68 -8.13
CA GLY A 4 14.47 0.94 -7.58
C GLY A 4 14.08 -0.09 -6.51
N LEU A 5 13.33 0.36 -5.51
CA LEU A 5 12.79 -0.48 -4.44
C LEU A 5 11.30 -0.74 -4.69
N ALA A 6 10.93 -2.00 -4.91
CA ALA A 6 9.54 -2.42 -5.08
C ALA A 6 9.01 -3.05 -3.78
N LEU A 7 7.95 -2.45 -3.22
CA LEU A 7 7.37 -2.84 -1.94
C LEU A 7 6.01 -3.49 -2.14
N SER A 8 5.88 -4.75 -1.73
CA SER A 8 4.64 -5.50 -1.89
C SER A 8 3.56 -5.06 -0.89
N GLY A 9 2.31 -5.37 -1.22
CA GLY A 9 1.20 -5.35 -0.26
C GLY A 9 1.32 -6.48 0.78
N GLY A 10 0.31 -6.61 1.65
CA GLY A 10 0.27 -7.68 2.66
C GLY A 10 -0.43 -7.35 3.98
N GLY A 11 -1.22 -6.27 4.06
CA GLY A 11 -1.87 -5.86 5.31
C GLY A 11 -0.85 -5.61 6.43
N SER A 12 -1.09 -6.16 7.62
CA SER A 12 -0.17 -6.02 8.78
C SER A 12 1.22 -6.62 8.53
N TRP A 13 1.34 -7.64 7.68
CA TRP A 13 2.64 -8.23 7.30
C TRP A 13 3.51 -7.27 6.48
N GLY A 14 2.91 -6.22 5.90
CA GLY A 14 3.63 -5.19 5.17
C GLY A 14 4.62 -4.41 6.02
N ILE A 15 4.59 -4.50 7.36
CA ILE A 15 5.60 -3.91 8.25
C ILE A 15 7.03 -4.37 7.94
N ALA A 16 7.18 -5.56 7.35
CA ALA A 16 8.48 -6.07 6.90
C ALA A 16 9.16 -5.11 5.90
N ASN A 17 8.39 -4.39 5.08
CA ASN A 17 8.92 -3.35 4.20
C ASN A 17 9.63 -2.24 4.99
N GLY A 18 9.10 -1.87 6.16
CA GLY A 18 9.70 -0.87 7.06
C GLY A 18 11.06 -1.33 7.61
N GLY A 19 11.15 -2.60 8.05
CA GLY A 19 12.42 -3.17 8.51
C GLY A 19 13.48 -3.26 7.41
N ILE A 20 13.08 -3.59 6.18
CA ILE A 20 14.00 -3.56 5.02
C ILE A 20 14.52 -2.14 4.80
N ILE A 21 13.64 -1.14 4.78
CA ILE A 21 14.03 0.26 4.61
C ILE A 21 14.96 0.72 5.73
N GLU A 22 14.69 0.35 6.99
CA GLU A 22 15.53 0.69 8.14
C GLU A 22 16.96 0.15 7.99
N VAL A 23 17.10 -1.11 7.57
CA VAL A 23 18.41 -1.73 7.34
C VAL A 23 19.14 -1.05 6.18
N LEU A 24 18.44 -0.79 5.06
CA LEU A 24 19.02 -0.12 3.90
C LEU A 24 19.50 1.30 4.27
N ASP A 25 18.68 2.05 5.00
CA ASP A 25 19.00 3.39 5.49
C ASP A 25 20.21 3.41 6.40
N SER A 26 20.27 2.48 7.36
CA SER A 26 21.38 2.37 8.31
C SER A 26 22.72 2.06 7.63
N ASN A 27 22.68 1.47 6.43
CA ASN A 27 23.86 1.17 5.61
C ASN A 27 24.12 2.21 4.51
N ASN A 28 23.41 3.35 4.50
CA ASN A 28 23.49 4.37 3.44
C ASN A 28 23.16 3.84 2.02
N ILE A 29 22.32 2.81 1.92
CA ILE A 29 21.89 2.22 0.66
C ILE A 29 20.52 2.82 0.28
N LYS A 30 20.53 3.93 -0.45
CA LYS A 30 19.30 4.67 -0.83
C LYS A 30 18.82 4.30 -2.24
N PRO A 31 17.53 3.99 -2.44
CA PRO A 31 16.97 3.77 -3.77
C PRO A 31 16.85 5.08 -4.54
N ASN A 32 16.86 4.99 -5.87
CA ASN A 32 16.59 6.12 -6.75
C ASN A 32 15.11 6.24 -7.10
N TYR A 33 14.35 5.16 -6.93
CA TYR A 33 12.92 5.08 -7.23
C TYR A 33 12.26 4.14 -6.23
N ILE A 34 11.00 4.40 -5.89
CA ILE A 34 10.19 3.52 -5.05
C ILE A 34 8.88 3.23 -5.77
N SER A 35 8.44 1.97 -5.74
CA SER A 35 7.10 1.59 -6.15
C SER A 35 6.42 0.78 -5.06
N GLY A 36 5.12 0.97 -4.84
CA GLY A 36 4.41 0.20 -3.82
C GLY A 36 2.93 -0.04 -4.12
N SER A 37 2.37 -1.09 -3.50
CA SER A 37 0.93 -1.38 -3.50
C SER A 37 0.42 -1.67 -2.10
N SER A 38 -0.81 -1.23 -1.77
CA SER A 38 -1.43 -1.41 -0.44
C SER A 38 -0.50 -0.92 0.68
N MET A 39 -0.20 -1.76 1.69
CA MET A 39 0.72 -1.40 2.78
C MET A 39 2.13 -0.99 2.28
N GLY A 40 2.61 -1.61 1.20
CA GLY A 40 3.87 -1.23 0.57
C GLY A 40 3.82 0.17 -0.05
N ALA A 41 2.65 0.60 -0.54
CA ALA A 41 2.47 1.96 -1.04
C ALA A 41 2.47 2.98 0.12
N ILE A 42 1.81 2.65 1.24
CA ILE A 42 1.80 3.50 2.44
C ILE A 42 3.22 3.71 2.97
N ILE A 43 3.95 2.63 3.22
CA ILE A 43 5.32 2.68 3.73
C ILE A 43 6.25 3.34 2.71
N GLY A 44 6.12 2.98 1.44
CA GLY A 44 6.91 3.53 0.35
C GLY A 44 6.73 5.04 0.20
N ALA A 45 5.49 5.54 0.29
CA ALA A 45 5.20 6.96 0.20
C ALA A 45 5.75 7.76 1.38
N LEU A 46 5.55 7.25 2.62
CA LEU A 46 6.11 7.89 3.82
C LEU A 46 7.63 7.98 3.73
N TYR A 47 8.29 6.89 3.34
CA TYR A 47 9.73 6.88 3.16
C TYR A 47 10.18 7.83 2.03
N ALA A 48 9.46 7.85 0.91
CA ALA A 48 9.75 8.72 -0.22
C ALA A 48 9.60 10.22 0.11
N LEU A 49 8.67 10.58 1.01
CA LEU A 49 8.55 11.93 1.59
C LEU A 49 9.66 12.27 2.61
N GLY A 50 10.40 11.25 3.06
CA GLY A 50 11.52 11.35 4.00
C GLY A 50 11.11 11.25 5.46
N TYR A 51 9.99 10.58 5.77
CA TYR A 51 9.69 10.18 7.14
C TYR A 51 10.69 9.11 7.61
N PRO A 52 11.07 9.10 8.90
CA PRO A 52 11.96 8.08 9.44
C PRO A 52 11.22 6.75 9.66
N PRO A 53 11.95 5.62 9.66
CA PRO A 53 11.36 4.28 9.87
C PRO A 53 10.47 4.12 11.09
N SER A 54 10.73 4.86 12.18
CA SER A 54 9.91 4.83 13.39
C SER A 54 8.44 5.15 13.14
N VAL A 55 8.15 6.08 12.23
CA VAL A 55 6.78 6.48 11.88
C VAL A 55 6.01 5.32 11.22
N PHE A 56 6.71 4.46 10.48
CA PHE A 56 6.09 3.33 9.79
C PHE A 56 5.66 2.27 10.80
N THR A 57 6.52 2.00 11.77
CA THR A 57 6.28 1.01 12.83
C THR A 57 5.09 1.41 13.70
N ASP A 58 5.01 2.68 14.10
CA ASP A 58 3.89 3.21 14.89
C ASP A 58 2.57 3.08 14.12
N LEU A 59 2.56 3.49 12.86
CA LEU A 59 1.38 3.40 11.99
C LEU A 59 0.89 1.96 11.83
N VAL A 60 1.78 1.00 11.57
CA VAL A 60 1.36 -0.40 11.39
C VAL A 60 0.90 -1.02 12.71
N ASN A 61 1.50 -0.66 13.84
CA ASN A 61 1.03 -1.09 15.15
C ASN A 61 -0.39 -0.59 15.42
N ASP A 62 -0.68 0.68 15.13
CA ASP A 62 -2.02 1.24 15.25
C ASP A 62 -3.03 0.51 14.36
N ILE A 63 -2.68 0.24 13.10
CA ILE A 63 -3.52 -0.53 12.16
C ILE A 63 -3.75 -1.96 12.67
N SER A 64 -2.71 -2.62 13.20
CA SER A 64 -2.77 -4.01 13.70
C SER A 64 -3.62 -4.12 14.96
N LEU A 65 -3.43 -3.24 15.94
CA LEU A 65 -4.22 -3.17 17.17
C LEU A 65 -5.71 -2.97 16.85
N TRP A 66 -6.01 -2.11 15.87
CA TRP A 66 -7.37 -1.91 15.39
C TRP A 66 -7.95 -3.15 14.71
N ASN A 67 -7.19 -3.83 13.86
CA ASN A 67 -7.63 -5.07 13.23
C ASN A 67 -8.00 -6.12 14.29
N ILE A 68 -7.21 -6.26 15.35
CA ILE A 68 -7.47 -7.18 16.45
C ILE A 68 -8.72 -6.76 17.25
N ALA A 69 -8.85 -5.47 17.57
CA ALA A 69 -10.00 -4.94 18.31
C ALA A 69 -11.32 -5.13 17.54
N ASN A 70 -11.30 -4.93 16.22
CA ASN A 70 -12.46 -5.15 15.35
C ASN A 70 -12.75 -6.63 15.13
N PHE A 71 -11.73 -7.50 15.05
CA PHE A 71 -11.93 -8.94 14.92
C PHE A 71 -12.65 -9.55 16.14
N LYS A 72 -12.45 -8.98 17.34
CA LYS A 72 -13.20 -9.36 18.55
C LYS A 72 -14.67 -8.89 18.54
N ARG A 73 -15.02 -7.89 17.73
CA ARG A 73 -16.41 -7.44 17.47
C ARG A 73 -17.01 -8.21 16.29
N LYS A 74 -17.46 -9.43 16.57
CA LYS A 74 -18.13 -10.37 15.66
C LYS A 74 -19.12 -9.75 14.63
N THR A 75 -19.10 -10.32 13.42
CA THR A 75 -20.26 -10.57 12.54
C THR A 75 -21.03 -9.36 11.98
N LEU A 76 -20.60 -8.82 10.83
CA LEU A 76 -21.47 -8.02 9.94
C LEU A 76 -20.94 -8.08 8.51
N LYS A 77 -21.85 -8.17 7.54
CA LYS A 77 -21.63 -8.42 6.11
C LYS A 77 -20.37 -7.75 5.54
N GLY A 78 -19.52 -8.52 4.84
CA GLY A 78 -18.13 -8.19 4.49
C GLY A 78 -17.86 -6.85 3.79
N GLY A 79 -18.83 -6.24 3.12
CA GLY A 79 -18.66 -4.92 2.48
C GLY A 79 -18.62 -3.74 3.46
N LEU A 80 -19.35 -3.81 4.58
CA LEU A 80 -19.39 -2.71 5.56
C LEU A 80 -18.08 -2.63 6.36
N HIS A 81 -17.43 -3.78 6.60
CA HIS A 81 -16.15 -3.87 7.29
C HIS A 81 -15.00 -3.23 6.48
N ALA A 82 -14.98 -3.42 5.17
CA ALA A 82 -13.98 -2.80 4.30
C ALA A 82 -14.08 -1.26 4.32
N GLY A 83 -15.31 -0.72 4.29
CA GLY A 83 -15.54 0.72 4.38
C GLY A 83 -15.10 1.33 5.72
N ILE A 84 -15.36 0.67 6.84
CA ILE A 84 -14.94 1.13 8.17
C ILE A 84 -13.41 1.10 8.30
N LEU A 85 -12.76 0.03 7.81
CA LEU A 85 -11.31 -0.07 7.80
C LEU A 85 -10.69 1.05 6.96
N SER A 86 -11.23 1.30 5.77
CA SER A 86 -10.77 2.36 4.87
C SER A 86 -10.85 3.75 5.50
N GLN A 87 -11.98 4.08 6.14
CA GLN A 87 -12.16 5.37 6.80
C GLN A 87 -11.16 5.58 7.95
N ASN A 88 -10.82 4.51 8.69
CA ASN A 88 -9.88 4.60 9.80
C ASN A 88 -8.43 4.72 9.32
N ILE A 89 -8.03 3.97 8.29
CA ILE A 89 -6.72 4.14 7.67
C ILE A 89 -6.58 5.57 7.14
N SER A 90 -7.60 6.09 6.45
CA SER A 90 -7.60 7.49 5.99
C SER A 90 -7.42 8.49 7.14
N LYS A 91 -8.07 8.28 8.30
CA LYS A 91 -7.88 9.13 9.49
C LYS A 91 -6.44 9.10 10.04
N LEU A 92 -5.77 7.95 9.99
CA LEU A 92 -4.38 7.82 10.41
C LEU A 92 -3.40 8.44 9.39
N LEU A 93 -3.73 8.34 8.09
CA LEU A 93 -2.88 8.85 7.02
C LEU A 93 -3.03 10.36 6.80
N ASN A 94 -4.22 10.93 6.94
CA ASN A 94 -4.48 12.35 6.65
C ASN A 94 -3.52 13.31 7.37
N PRO A 95 -3.23 13.15 8.68
CA PRO A 95 -2.27 14.02 9.37
C PRO A 95 -0.83 13.93 8.85
N LEU A 96 -0.47 12.82 8.19
CA LEU A 96 0.87 12.59 7.66
C LEU A 96 0.98 13.01 6.20
N ILE A 97 0.00 12.65 5.37
CA ILE A 97 0.10 12.69 3.91
C ILE A 97 -1.18 13.18 3.21
N GLY A 98 -2.13 13.78 3.94
CA GLY A 98 -3.45 14.15 3.41
C GLY A 98 -3.41 15.11 2.22
N ASP A 99 -2.51 16.09 2.25
CA ASP A 99 -2.34 17.08 1.18
C ASP A 99 -1.11 16.82 0.30
N ALA A 100 -0.28 15.84 0.64
CA ALA A 100 0.94 15.54 -0.09
C ALA A 100 0.61 14.90 -1.44
N LEU A 101 1.21 15.45 -2.50
CA LEU A 101 1.15 14.90 -3.85
C LEU A 101 2.29 13.92 -4.09
N ILE A 102 2.14 13.02 -5.07
CA ILE A 102 3.21 12.08 -5.45
C ILE A 102 4.48 12.83 -5.88
N GLU A 103 4.35 14.00 -6.50
CA GLU A 103 5.50 14.84 -6.89
C GLU A 103 6.24 15.50 -5.73
N ASP A 104 5.65 15.57 -4.53
CA ASP A 104 6.31 16.12 -3.35
C ASP A 104 7.34 15.15 -2.75
N CYS A 105 7.36 13.89 -3.21
CA CYS A 105 8.32 12.90 -2.75
C CYS A 105 9.77 13.26 -3.13
N LYS A 106 10.66 13.21 -2.13
CA LYS A 106 12.11 13.41 -2.29
C LYS A 106 12.76 12.31 -3.12
N ILE A 107 12.21 11.09 -3.03
CA ILE A 107 12.56 9.95 -3.88
C ILE A 107 11.37 9.72 -4.82
N PRO A 108 11.54 9.68 -6.15
CA PRO A 108 10.44 9.41 -7.08
C PRO A 108 9.64 8.17 -6.69
N PHE A 109 8.34 8.36 -6.44
CA PHE A 109 7.42 7.32 -5.96
C PHE A 109 6.37 6.97 -7.02
N VAL A 110 6.02 5.69 -7.09
CA VAL A 110 4.96 5.15 -7.93
C VAL A 110 4.01 4.31 -7.09
N CYS A 111 2.74 4.73 -7.02
CA CYS A 111 1.69 3.91 -6.43
C CYS A 111 1.01 3.06 -7.51
N VAL A 112 0.82 1.78 -7.23
CA VAL A 112 0.18 0.82 -8.12
C VAL A 112 -1.07 0.25 -7.46
N ALA A 113 -2.21 0.39 -8.15
CA ALA A 113 -3.48 -0.22 -7.79
C ALA A 113 -3.95 -1.14 -8.92
N GLY A 114 -4.73 -2.17 -8.59
CA GLY A 114 -5.34 -3.08 -9.55
C GLY A 114 -6.85 -2.99 -9.47
N LYS A 115 -7.51 -2.67 -10.57
CA LYS A 115 -8.97 -2.69 -10.68
C LYS A 115 -9.40 -3.98 -11.34
N VAL A 116 -10.18 -4.79 -10.62
CA VAL A 116 -10.83 -5.96 -11.18
C VAL A 116 -12.04 -5.49 -11.99
N SER A 117 -11.94 -5.58 -13.32
CA SER A 117 -12.96 -5.13 -14.26
C SER A 117 -14.14 -6.12 -14.33
N ASN A 118 -13.87 -7.42 -14.22
CA ASN A 118 -14.86 -8.49 -14.23
C ASN A 118 -14.61 -9.51 -13.11
N PRO A 119 -15.67 -10.13 -12.53
CA PRO A 119 -15.49 -11.21 -11.56
C PRO A 119 -14.72 -12.38 -12.18
N ILE A 120 -13.61 -12.76 -11.56
CA ILE A 120 -12.82 -13.91 -12.00
C ILE A 120 -13.52 -15.19 -11.53
N LYS A 121 -13.82 -16.10 -12.46
CA LYS A 121 -14.36 -17.42 -12.11
C LYS A 121 -13.22 -18.30 -11.62
N TRP A 122 -13.34 -18.82 -10.39
CA TRP A 122 -12.33 -19.71 -9.80
C TRP A 122 -12.03 -20.95 -10.66
N GLN A 123 -13.02 -21.41 -11.44
CA GLN A 123 -12.86 -22.51 -12.39
C GLN A 123 -11.83 -22.17 -13.49
N ASN A 124 -11.82 -20.93 -13.96
CA ASN A 124 -10.88 -20.49 -14.99
C ASN A 124 -9.45 -20.40 -14.46
N ILE A 125 -9.28 -20.06 -13.17
CA ILE A 125 -7.97 -20.08 -12.50
C ILE A 125 -7.41 -21.51 -12.39
N LEU A 126 -8.26 -22.48 -12.07
CA LEU A 126 -7.83 -23.87 -11.83
C LEU A 126 -7.72 -24.70 -13.12
N LEU A 127 -8.55 -24.40 -14.13
CA LEU A 127 -8.67 -25.19 -15.35
C LEU A 127 -8.07 -24.49 -16.59
N GLY A 128 -7.76 -23.19 -16.48
CA GLY A 128 -7.19 -22.38 -17.55
C GLY A 128 -5.83 -21.79 -17.18
N SER A 129 -5.40 -20.83 -17.99
CA SER A 129 -4.17 -20.08 -17.77
C SER A 129 -4.44 -18.93 -16.79
N PHE A 130 -3.93 -19.06 -15.56
CA PHE A 130 -4.06 -18.01 -14.54
C PHE A 130 -3.58 -16.64 -15.04
N THR A 131 -2.49 -16.61 -15.80
CA THR A 131 -1.91 -15.36 -16.32
C THR A 131 -2.79 -14.67 -17.34
N ASP A 132 -3.45 -15.43 -18.21
CA ASP A 132 -4.32 -14.88 -19.25
C ASP A 132 -5.60 -14.31 -18.61
N GLU A 133 -6.20 -15.07 -17.69
CA GLU A 133 -7.39 -14.65 -16.95
C GLU A 133 -7.13 -13.37 -16.15
N ILE A 134 -5.98 -13.27 -15.45
CA ILE A 134 -5.61 -12.05 -14.71
C ILE A 134 -5.37 -10.87 -15.66
N SER A 135 -4.71 -11.09 -16.80
CA SER A 135 -4.38 -10.02 -17.74
C SER A 135 -5.61 -9.42 -18.41
N GLU A 136 -6.67 -10.21 -18.61
CA GLU A 136 -7.94 -9.73 -19.18
C GLU A 136 -8.87 -9.07 -18.15
N THR A 137 -8.74 -9.44 -16.87
CA THR A 137 -9.69 -9.04 -15.81
C THR A 137 -9.15 -8.01 -14.84
N VAL A 138 -7.84 -7.76 -14.81
CA VAL A 138 -7.21 -6.80 -13.91
C VAL A 138 -6.57 -5.68 -14.72
N GLU A 139 -7.13 -4.48 -14.57
CA GLU A 139 -6.53 -3.26 -15.10
C GLU A 139 -5.56 -2.70 -14.06
N LEU A 140 -4.27 -2.61 -14.42
CA LEU A 140 -3.29 -1.94 -13.57
C LEU A 140 -3.42 -0.42 -13.74
N HIS A 141 -3.57 0.27 -12.62
CA HIS A 141 -3.60 1.71 -12.56
C HIS A 141 -2.34 2.25 -11.89
N VAL A 142 -1.69 3.20 -12.56
CA VAL A 142 -0.55 3.95 -12.06
C VAL A 142 -0.96 5.41 -11.92
N PHE A 143 -0.85 5.95 -10.71
CA PHE A 143 -1.31 7.30 -10.41
C PHE A 143 -0.38 8.39 -10.97
N SER A 144 -0.98 9.52 -11.34
CA SER A 144 -0.24 10.67 -11.84
C SER A 144 0.54 11.38 -10.73
N LYS A 145 1.52 12.18 -11.11
CA LYS A 145 2.32 12.99 -10.18
C LYS A 145 1.49 13.98 -9.34
N GLN A 146 0.39 14.47 -9.88
CA GLN A 146 -0.53 15.43 -9.25
C GLN A 146 -1.58 14.75 -8.36
N THR A 147 -1.56 13.42 -8.26
CA THR A 147 -2.49 12.70 -7.39
C THR A 147 -2.05 12.83 -5.93
N ARG A 148 -3.00 13.13 -5.04
CA ARG A 148 -2.74 13.08 -3.58
C ARG A 148 -2.38 11.66 -3.20
N ILE A 149 -1.33 11.51 -2.40
CA ILE A 149 -0.84 10.19 -1.99
C ILE A 149 -1.95 9.44 -1.23
N VAL A 150 -2.69 10.12 -0.35
CA VAL A 150 -3.81 9.49 0.38
C VAL A 150 -4.89 8.93 -0.54
N ASP A 151 -5.17 9.57 -1.69
CA ASP A 151 -6.16 9.05 -2.63
C ASP A 151 -5.61 7.83 -3.38
N ALA A 152 -4.33 7.87 -3.76
CA ALA A 152 -3.68 6.78 -4.49
C ALA A 152 -3.55 5.49 -3.64
N VAL A 153 -3.16 5.62 -2.37
CA VAL A 153 -2.97 4.44 -1.49
C VAL A 153 -4.29 3.84 -0.98
N MET A 154 -5.40 4.58 -1.11
CA MET A 154 -6.73 4.17 -0.66
C MET A 154 -7.66 3.69 -1.80
N ALA A 155 -7.18 3.71 -3.05
CA ALA A 155 -7.89 3.27 -4.25
C ALA A 155 -7.93 1.73 -4.38
#